data_AF-A0A067L5Q1-F1
#
_entry.id   AF-A0A067L5Q1-F1
#
_cell.length_a   1.000
_cell.length_b   1.000
_cell.length_c   1.000
_cell.angle_alpha   90.00
_cell.angle_beta   90.00
_cell.angle_gamma   90.00
#
_symmetry.space_group_name_H-M   'P 1'
#
loop_
_entity.id
_entity.type
_entity.pdbx_description
1 polymer ?
#
loop_
_entity_poly.entity_id
_entity_poly.type
_entity_poly.pdbx_seq_one_letter_code
_entity_poly.pdbx_strand_id
1 'polypeptide(L)'
;MDANATVHNLIDFNECCWNREVVLAMFSEEEFSCILRIPLCLQRGEDVNNWIHNKSGQFSVKQAYSVTFNTLVASTMASSSQWSEVSYWKHLWNLHLPSKLKHFFYRACSGQLSIKLALVRWSIPVDPICCRCSEAEANENEEHILLHCSKAQRLWRLSPLRLVISPVDSSIRSWFFKLADSFRTEQLEIVVALAWSIGKLRNAWLFQSTQQSELCVVRQALTMIHDSQTSGMSSGTHLSSSQVQKWSPLVGSTVKINCDAGVLMARNCCGLSFIIRNAKGELLATGLKCIAGVFDV
;
A
#
# COMPACT_ATOMS: atom_id res chain seq x y z
N MET A 1 24.21 -0.70 -49.50
CA MET A 1 22.74 -0.81 -49.60
C MET A 1 22.17 0.54 -49.98
N ASP A 2 21.09 0.54 -50.74
CA ASP A 2 20.27 1.72 -50.90
C ASP A 2 19.61 2.04 -49.55
N ALA A 3 19.76 3.26 -49.05
CA ALA A 3 19.32 3.63 -47.69
C ALA A 3 17.79 3.59 -47.51
N ASN A 4 17.05 3.37 -48.61
CA ASN A 4 15.59 3.41 -48.68
C ASN A 4 14.95 2.03 -48.91
N ALA A 5 15.68 0.92 -48.70
CA ALA A 5 15.09 -0.41 -48.81
C ALA A 5 13.97 -0.60 -47.77
N THR A 6 12.78 -1.01 -48.22
CA THR A 6 11.61 -1.25 -47.36
C THR A 6 11.27 -2.75 -47.29
N VAL A 7 10.47 -3.15 -46.29
CA VAL A 7 9.99 -4.55 -46.14
C VAL A 7 9.24 -5.02 -47.38
N HIS A 8 8.56 -4.12 -48.09
CA HIS A 8 7.90 -4.41 -49.37
C HIS A 8 8.87 -5.01 -50.39
N ASN A 9 10.14 -4.61 -50.40
CA ASN A 9 11.15 -5.12 -51.34
C ASN A 9 11.63 -6.54 -51.00
N LEU A 10 11.29 -7.05 -49.80
CA LEU A 10 11.63 -8.39 -49.34
C LEU A 10 10.52 -9.41 -49.64
N ILE A 11 9.38 -8.98 -50.18
CA ILE A 11 8.19 -9.80 -50.41
C ILE A 11 7.99 -10.01 -51.92
N ASP A 12 7.76 -11.26 -52.32
CA ASP A 12 7.23 -11.59 -53.63
C ASP A 12 5.68 -11.52 -53.59
N PHE A 13 5.12 -10.49 -54.20
CA PHE A 13 3.67 -10.26 -54.23
C PHE A 13 2.90 -11.14 -55.24
N ASN A 14 3.59 -11.85 -56.13
CA ASN A 14 2.95 -12.79 -57.04
C ASN A 14 2.66 -14.11 -56.31
N GLU A 15 3.64 -14.59 -55.55
CA GLU A 15 3.56 -15.82 -54.78
C GLU A 15 3.11 -15.60 -53.31
N CYS A 16 2.88 -14.34 -52.92
CA CYS A 16 2.55 -13.92 -51.55
C CYS A 16 3.49 -14.53 -50.48
N CYS A 17 4.79 -14.63 -50.80
CA CYS A 17 5.80 -15.23 -49.94
C CYS A 17 7.03 -14.32 -49.78
N TRP A 18 7.85 -14.59 -48.77
CA TRP A 18 9.13 -13.88 -48.60
C TRP A 18 10.11 -14.26 -49.71
N ASN A 19 10.77 -13.28 -50.31
CA ASN A 19 11.84 -13.51 -51.28
C ASN A 19 13.09 -14.03 -50.55
N ARG A 20 13.25 -15.35 -50.53
CA ARG A 20 14.29 -16.04 -49.74
C ARG A 20 15.70 -15.61 -50.14
N GLU A 21 15.95 -15.39 -51.43
CA GLU A 21 17.27 -15.00 -51.92
C GLU A 21 17.64 -13.60 -51.42
N VAL A 22 16.70 -12.66 -51.48
CA VAL A 22 16.91 -11.30 -51.00
C VAL A 22 17.06 -11.26 -49.49
N VAL A 23 16.23 -12.00 -48.74
CA VAL A 23 16.33 -12.04 -47.27
C VAL A 23 17.65 -12.69 -46.82
N LEU A 24 18.08 -13.79 -47.44
CA LEU A 24 19.34 -14.46 -47.09
C LEU A 24 20.57 -13.60 -47.43
N ALA A 25 20.49 -12.78 -48.48
CA ALA A 25 21.56 -11.85 -48.84
C ALA A 25 21.65 -10.65 -47.88
N MET A 26 20.58 -10.34 -47.14
CA MET A 26 20.47 -9.12 -46.33
C MET A 26 20.57 -9.36 -44.83
N PHE A 27 20.25 -10.57 -44.37
CA PHE A 27 20.16 -10.91 -42.94
C PHE A 27 21.01 -12.13 -42.61
N SER A 28 21.40 -12.26 -41.33
CA SER A 28 22.08 -13.45 -40.83
C SER A 28 21.19 -14.70 -40.94
N GLU A 29 21.76 -15.90 -40.88
CA GLU A 29 20.96 -17.15 -40.94
C GLU A 29 19.92 -17.25 -39.81
N GLU A 30 20.23 -16.71 -38.63
CA GLU A 30 19.31 -16.66 -37.48
C GLU A 30 18.12 -15.74 -37.76
N GLU A 31 18.37 -14.56 -38.30
CA GLU A 31 17.34 -13.58 -38.68
C GLU A 31 16.52 -14.08 -39.88
N PHE A 32 17.16 -14.68 -40.87
CA PHE A 32 16.50 -15.31 -42.02
C PHE A 32 15.45 -16.32 -41.56
N SER A 33 15.82 -17.20 -40.63
CA SER A 33 14.89 -18.18 -40.05
C SER A 33 13.73 -17.52 -39.31
N CYS A 34 13.98 -16.41 -38.60
CA CYS A 34 12.95 -15.64 -37.91
C CYS A 34 12.01 -14.92 -38.88
N ILE A 35 12.53 -14.26 -39.91
CA ILE A 35 11.74 -13.50 -40.90
C ILE A 35 10.80 -14.43 -41.65
N LEU A 36 11.28 -15.61 -42.09
CA LEU A 36 10.43 -16.58 -42.79
C LEU A 36 9.29 -17.14 -41.95
N ARG A 37 9.35 -17.03 -40.62
CA ARG A 37 8.28 -17.43 -39.71
C ARG A 37 7.19 -16.38 -39.56
N ILE A 38 7.42 -15.14 -40.02
CA ILE A 38 6.42 -14.08 -39.97
C ILE A 38 5.36 -14.40 -41.05
N PRO A 39 4.10 -14.66 -40.66
CA PRO A 39 3.05 -14.93 -41.63
C PRO A 39 2.74 -13.65 -42.43
N LEU A 40 2.73 -13.76 -43.76
CA LEU A 40 2.31 -12.68 -44.64
C LEU A 40 0.79 -12.67 -44.80
N CYS A 41 0.20 -11.47 -44.85
CA CYS A 41 -1.23 -11.33 -45.09
C CYS A 41 -1.54 -11.65 -46.56
N LEU A 42 -2.46 -12.59 -46.81
CA LEU A 42 -2.92 -12.93 -48.16
C LEU A 42 -3.90 -11.89 -48.73
N GLN A 43 -4.44 -11.00 -47.88
CA GLN A 43 -5.34 -9.93 -48.29
C GLN A 43 -4.54 -8.63 -48.42
N ARG A 44 -4.60 -8.02 -49.62
CA ARG A 44 -4.08 -6.67 -49.84
C ARG A 44 -4.95 -5.67 -49.09
N GLY A 45 -4.39 -5.01 -48.09
CA GLY A 45 -5.02 -3.98 -47.28
C GLY A 45 -3.97 -3.01 -46.75
N GLU A 46 -4.41 -1.96 -46.07
CA GLU A 46 -3.52 -1.04 -45.37
C GLU A 46 -2.85 -1.74 -44.18
N ASP A 47 -1.64 -1.30 -43.84
CA ASP A 47 -0.90 -1.83 -42.69
C ASP A 47 -1.67 -1.59 -41.39
N VAL A 48 -1.81 -2.65 -40.57
CA VAL A 48 -2.48 -2.59 -39.27
C VAL A 48 -1.54 -2.99 -38.15
N ASN A 49 -1.62 -2.27 -37.03
CA ASN A 49 -0.89 -2.64 -35.83
C ASN A 49 -1.45 -3.94 -35.24
N ASN A 50 -0.60 -4.96 -35.13
CA ASN A 50 -0.95 -6.26 -34.58
C ASN A 50 -0.05 -6.61 -33.38
N TRP A 51 -0.66 -6.74 -32.21
CA TRP A 51 0.00 -7.18 -30.99
C TRP A 51 -0.02 -8.70 -30.87
N ILE A 52 1.15 -9.32 -31.07
CA ILE A 52 1.32 -10.79 -31.13
C ILE A 52 0.84 -11.55 -29.88
N HIS A 53 0.75 -10.89 -28.73
CA HIS A 53 0.34 -11.53 -27.47
C HIS A 53 -1.17 -11.48 -27.21
N ASN A 54 -1.97 -11.01 -28.17
CA ASN A 54 -3.42 -10.97 -28.07
C ASN A 54 -4.05 -11.52 -29.36
N LYS A 55 -5.00 -12.47 -29.25
CA LYS A 55 -5.70 -13.04 -30.41
C LYS A 55 -6.48 -12.02 -31.23
N SER A 56 -6.87 -10.90 -30.63
CA SER A 56 -7.54 -9.79 -31.32
C SER A 56 -6.54 -8.81 -31.98
N GLY A 57 -5.24 -9.00 -31.78
CA GLY A 57 -4.20 -8.10 -32.28
C GLY A 57 -4.16 -6.72 -31.60
N GLN A 58 -5.07 -6.43 -30.68
CA GLN A 58 -5.12 -5.13 -30.02
C GLN A 58 -4.10 -5.03 -28.89
N PHE A 59 -3.34 -3.93 -28.91
CA PHE A 59 -2.44 -3.58 -27.82
C PHE A 59 -3.22 -3.09 -26.60
N SER A 60 -2.83 -3.55 -25.41
CA SER A 60 -3.30 -3.02 -24.13
C SER A 60 -2.14 -2.93 -23.16
N VAL A 61 -2.01 -1.80 -22.46
CA VAL A 61 -0.99 -1.61 -21.41
C VAL A 61 -1.05 -2.74 -20.36
N LYS A 62 -2.26 -3.22 -20.02
CA LYS A 62 -2.44 -4.32 -19.08
C LYS A 62 -1.80 -5.62 -19.57
N GLN A 63 -2.04 -5.97 -20.84
CA GLN A 63 -1.49 -7.18 -21.43
C GLN A 63 0.01 -7.06 -21.67
N ALA A 64 0.47 -5.90 -22.15
CA ALA A 64 1.89 -5.60 -22.30
C ALA A 64 2.63 -5.75 -20.96
N TYR A 65 2.09 -5.16 -19.88
CA TYR A 65 2.65 -5.30 -18.53
C TYR A 65 2.66 -6.76 -18.08
N SER A 66 1.57 -7.51 -18.31
CA SER A 66 1.51 -8.93 -17.97
C SER A 66 2.55 -9.76 -18.73
N VAL A 67 2.75 -9.50 -20.02
CA VAL A 67 3.77 -10.18 -20.84
C VAL A 67 5.16 -9.83 -20.32
N THR A 68 5.48 -8.54 -20.19
CA THR A 68 6.79 -8.11 -19.68
C THR A 68 7.07 -8.65 -18.28
N PHE A 69 6.06 -8.65 -17.41
CA PHE A 69 6.18 -9.21 -16.06
C PHE A 69 6.46 -10.71 -16.11
N ASN A 70 5.69 -11.46 -16.90
CA ASN A 70 5.89 -12.90 -17.04
C ASN A 70 7.22 -13.23 -17.71
N THR A 71 7.69 -12.45 -18.68
CA THR A 71 8.99 -12.63 -19.34
C THR A 71 10.15 -12.29 -18.42
N LEU A 72 10.06 -11.17 -17.68
CA LEU A 72 11.05 -10.79 -16.67
C LEU A 72 11.14 -11.85 -15.58
N VAL A 73 9.99 -12.25 -15.03
CA VAL A 73 9.91 -13.31 -14.03
C VAL A 73 10.46 -14.60 -14.61
N ALA A 74 10.03 -15.04 -15.80
CA ALA A 74 10.53 -16.26 -16.46
C ALA A 74 12.04 -16.24 -16.70
N SER A 75 12.64 -15.09 -17.00
CA SER A 75 14.10 -14.96 -17.14
C SER A 75 14.84 -15.05 -15.80
N THR A 76 14.18 -14.72 -14.69
CA THR A 76 14.70 -14.87 -13.32
C THR A 76 14.17 -16.12 -12.59
N MET A 77 13.36 -16.97 -13.25
CA MET A 77 12.68 -18.16 -12.69
C MET A 77 13.62 -19.30 -12.27
N ALA A 78 14.93 -19.12 -12.29
CA ALA A 78 15.84 -20.04 -11.61
C ALA A 78 15.69 -20.02 -10.07
N SER A 79 14.95 -19.06 -9.49
CA SER A 79 14.78 -18.96 -8.04
C SER A 79 13.32 -19.08 -7.58
N SER A 80 13.06 -20.07 -6.72
CA SER A 80 11.78 -20.29 -6.02
C SER A 80 11.31 -19.10 -5.15
N SER A 81 12.21 -18.17 -4.84
CA SER A 81 11.97 -17.00 -3.99
C SER A 81 11.07 -15.92 -4.60
N GLN A 82 10.95 -15.86 -5.93
CA GLN A 82 10.23 -14.76 -6.58
C GLN A 82 8.74 -15.05 -6.77
N TRP A 83 8.34 -16.33 -6.89
CA TRP A 83 6.92 -16.71 -6.92
C TRP A 83 6.26 -16.51 -5.56
N SER A 84 6.98 -16.79 -4.47
CA SER A 84 6.52 -16.50 -3.12
C SER A 84 6.35 -14.99 -2.90
N GLU A 85 7.26 -14.17 -3.43
CA GLU A 85 7.16 -12.71 -3.36
C GLU A 85 5.86 -12.14 -3.99
N VAL A 86 5.47 -12.61 -5.17
CA VAL A 86 4.18 -12.22 -5.79
C VAL A 86 3.00 -12.61 -4.92
N SER A 87 3.06 -13.78 -4.27
CA SER A 87 2.04 -14.23 -3.33
C SER A 87 1.95 -13.30 -2.12
N TYR A 88 3.08 -12.91 -1.52
CA TYR A 88 3.08 -12.06 -0.33
C TYR A 88 2.58 -10.64 -0.59
N TRP A 89 2.88 -10.07 -1.77
CA TRP A 89 2.29 -8.79 -2.14
C TRP A 89 0.78 -8.88 -2.31
N LYS A 90 0.25 -9.98 -2.85
CA LYS A 90 -1.20 -10.22 -2.88
C LYS A 90 -1.80 -10.22 -1.47
N HIS A 91 -1.14 -10.86 -0.49
CA HIS A 91 -1.60 -10.82 0.90
C HIS A 91 -1.69 -9.39 1.43
N LEU A 92 -0.65 -8.57 1.26
CA LEU A 92 -0.63 -7.17 1.69
C LEU A 92 -1.77 -6.36 1.04
N TRP A 93 -1.96 -6.51 -0.27
CA TRP A 93 -2.96 -5.73 -1.01
C TRP A 93 -4.40 -6.18 -0.70
N ASN A 94 -4.61 -7.43 -0.30
CA ASN A 94 -5.91 -7.98 0.07
C ASN A 94 -6.35 -7.70 1.52
N LEU A 95 -5.49 -7.14 2.37
CA LEU A 95 -5.86 -6.77 3.76
C LEU A 95 -7.03 -5.76 3.78
N HIS A 96 -7.92 -5.79 4.77
CA HIS A 96 -9.00 -4.81 4.92
C HIS A 96 -8.52 -3.55 5.62
N LEU A 97 -7.54 -2.89 4.99
CA LEU A 97 -6.92 -1.66 5.48
C LEU A 97 -7.04 -0.52 4.48
N PRO A 98 -7.00 0.74 4.95
CA PRO A 98 -6.93 1.89 4.07
C PRO A 98 -5.68 1.81 3.20
N SER A 99 -5.80 2.18 1.92
CA SER A 99 -4.69 2.13 0.98
C SER A 99 -3.44 2.85 1.47
N LYS A 100 -3.58 3.93 2.24
CA LYS A 100 -2.44 4.68 2.81
C LYS A 100 -1.56 3.83 3.75
N LEU A 101 -2.15 2.90 4.50
CA LEU A 101 -1.41 1.99 5.39
C LEU A 101 -0.65 0.94 4.57
N LYS A 102 -1.31 0.34 3.57
CA LYS A 102 -0.70 -0.63 2.65
C LYS A 102 0.47 -0.05 1.88
N HIS A 103 0.30 1.15 1.31
CA HIS A 103 1.34 1.85 0.57
C HIS A 103 2.53 2.20 1.45
N PHE A 104 2.29 2.71 2.66
CA PHE A 104 3.36 2.98 3.62
C PHE A 104 4.19 1.73 3.89
N PHE A 105 3.52 0.61 4.16
CA PHE A 105 4.19 -0.65 4.50
C PHE A 105 4.94 -1.24 3.30
N TYR A 106 4.35 -1.18 2.10
CA TYR A 106 5.04 -1.54 0.86
C TYR A 106 6.34 -0.72 0.68
N ARG A 107 6.29 0.60 0.84
CA ARG A 107 7.48 1.44 0.77
C ARG A 107 8.51 1.11 1.85
N ALA A 108 8.06 0.75 3.05
CA ALA A 108 8.95 0.33 4.13
C ALA A 108 9.71 -0.95 3.76
N CYS A 109 8.99 -1.97 3.27
CA CYS A 109 9.61 -3.20 2.75
C CYS A 109 10.57 -2.93 1.58
N SER A 110 10.29 -1.92 0.77
CA SER A 110 11.10 -1.55 -0.41
C SER A 110 12.27 -0.60 -0.10
N GLY A 111 12.46 -0.16 1.14
CA GLY A 111 13.52 0.80 1.50
C GLY A 111 13.30 2.19 0.88
N GLN A 112 12.04 2.61 0.79
CA GLN A 112 11.60 3.86 0.15
C GLN A 112 10.96 4.83 1.15
N LEU A 113 11.28 4.73 2.45
CA LEU A 113 10.80 5.72 3.41
C LEU A 113 11.72 6.95 3.39
N SER A 114 11.12 8.13 3.54
CA SER A 114 11.87 9.38 3.71
C SER A 114 12.34 9.50 5.16
N ILE A 115 13.46 8.85 5.47
CA ILE A 115 14.05 8.73 6.81
C ILE A 115 15.48 9.28 6.82
N LYS A 116 16.07 9.54 7.99
CA LYS A 116 17.34 10.29 8.08
C LYS A 116 18.47 9.62 7.30
N LEU A 117 18.64 8.30 7.39
CA LEU A 117 19.71 7.63 6.64
C LEU A 117 19.51 7.72 5.11
N ALA A 118 18.26 7.71 4.63
CA ALA A 118 17.97 7.93 3.21
C ALA A 118 18.32 9.37 2.76
N LEU A 119 18.10 10.37 3.63
CA LEU A 119 18.49 11.76 3.34
C LEU A 119 20.02 11.93 3.29
N VAL A 120 20.75 11.27 4.20
CA VAL A 120 22.23 11.27 4.17
C VAL A 120 22.75 10.65 2.87
N ARG A 121 22.13 9.56 2.39
CA ARG A 121 22.46 8.94 1.09
C ARG A 121 22.26 9.89 -0.09
N TRP A 122 21.40 10.90 0.06
CA TRP A 122 21.19 11.97 -0.93
C TRP A 122 22.03 13.23 -0.64
N SER A 123 23.06 13.11 0.20
CA SER A 123 23.97 14.20 0.56
C SER A 123 23.28 15.39 1.25
N ILE A 124 22.13 15.17 1.88
CA ILE A 124 21.45 16.18 2.70
C ILE A 124 22.06 16.14 4.11
N PRO A 125 22.55 17.28 4.65
CA PRO A 125 23.23 17.31 5.94
C PRO A 125 22.23 17.18 7.09
N VAL A 126 21.97 15.93 7.50
CA VAL A 126 21.15 15.60 8.67
C VAL A 126 21.89 14.61 9.55
N ASP A 127 21.67 14.72 10.87
CA ASP A 127 22.13 13.71 11.82
C ASP A 127 21.39 12.38 11.58
N PRO A 128 22.09 11.28 11.21
CA PRO A 128 21.47 9.99 10.91
C PRO A 128 20.95 9.27 12.16
N ILE A 129 21.30 9.71 13.37
CA ILE A 129 20.93 9.01 14.61
C ILE A 129 19.41 9.05 14.82
N CYS A 130 18.84 7.94 15.25
CA CYS A 130 17.43 7.83 15.57
C CYS A 130 17.05 8.82 16.69
N CYS A 131 16.11 9.71 16.38
CA CYS A 131 15.68 10.75 17.32
C CYS A 131 14.83 10.22 18.48
N ARG A 132 14.47 8.93 18.50
CA ARG A 132 13.50 8.34 19.43
C ARG A 132 14.10 7.43 20.49
N CYS A 133 15.10 6.64 20.12
CA CYS A 133 15.81 5.80 21.09
C CYS A 133 16.97 6.61 21.69
N SER A 134 17.29 6.33 22.94
CA SER A 134 18.47 6.90 23.60
C SER A 134 19.76 6.14 23.23
N GLU A 135 19.74 5.40 22.13
CA GLU A 135 20.86 4.61 21.61
C GLU A 135 21.68 5.51 20.70
N ALA A 136 22.76 6.08 21.25
CA ALA A 136 23.56 7.13 20.63
C ALA A 136 24.20 6.75 19.28
N GLU A 137 24.31 5.45 18.97
CA GLU A 137 24.95 4.96 17.75
C GLU A 137 23.95 4.33 16.76
N ALA A 138 22.65 4.36 17.07
CA ALA A 138 21.65 3.72 16.23
C ALA A 138 21.22 4.63 15.06
N ASN A 139 21.74 4.34 13.87
CA ASN A 139 21.31 5.00 12.64
C ASN A 139 19.82 4.72 12.34
N GLU A 140 19.12 5.76 11.93
CA GLU A 140 17.71 5.71 11.59
C GLU A 140 17.53 5.18 10.15
N ASN A 141 17.50 3.85 10.02
CA ASN A 141 17.04 3.11 8.84
C ASN A 141 15.61 2.56 9.04
N GLU A 142 15.01 2.00 7.99
CA GLU A 142 13.64 1.48 8.05
C GLU A 142 13.49 0.37 9.10
N GLU A 143 14.41 -0.59 9.09
CA GLU A 143 14.44 -1.72 10.03
C GLU A 143 14.55 -1.25 11.47
N HIS A 144 15.39 -0.26 11.76
CA HIS A 144 15.54 0.30 13.08
C HIS A 144 14.25 1.01 13.50
N ILE A 145 13.72 1.91 12.70
CA ILE A 145 12.51 2.67 13.07
C ILE A 145 11.34 1.75 13.36
N LEU A 146 11.15 0.72 12.53
CA LEU A 146 9.97 -0.14 12.61
C LEU A 146 10.16 -1.36 13.50
N LEU A 147 11.36 -1.95 13.58
CA LEU A 147 11.59 -3.23 14.28
C LEU A 147 12.53 -3.08 15.48
N HIS A 148 13.73 -2.54 15.29
CA HIS A 148 14.79 -2.66 16.31
C HIS A 148 14.85 -1.52 17.34
N CYS A 149 14.28 -0.36 17.04
CA CYS A 149 14.20 0.75 17.98
C CYS A 149 13.54 0.30 19.28
N SER A 150 14.18 0.54 20.43
CA SER A 150 13.65 0.17 21.75
C SER A 150 12.23 0.68 22.01
N LYS A 151 11.87 1.87 21.47
CA LYS A 151 10.51 2.42 21.53
C LYS A 151 9.53 1.68 20.60
N ALA A 152 9.96 1.26 19.41
CA ALA A 152 9.14 0.47 18.50
C ALA A 152 8.89 -0.94 19.05
N GLN A 153 9.93 -1.61 19.56
CA GLN A 153 9.80 -2.92 20.20
C GLN A 153 8.83 -2.92 21.38
N ARG A 154 8.78 -1.82 22.14
CA ARG A 154 7.81 -1.68 23.22
C ARG A 154 6.36 -1.63 22.71
N LEU A 155 6.12 -0.97 21.59
CA LEU A 155 4.80 -0.97 20.92
C LEU A 155 4.43 -2.38 20.42
N TRP A 156 5.37 -3.11 19.82
CA TRP A 156 5.15 -4.50 19.40
C TRP A 156 4.77 -5.41 20.56
N ARG A 157 5.48 -5.30 21.70
CA ARG A 157 5.16 -6.05 22.93
C ARG A 157 3.83 -5.65 23.55
N LEU A 158 3.41 -4.38 23.44
CA LEU A 158 2.12 -3.90 23.96
C LEU A 158 0.94 -4.19 23.03
N SER A 159 1.19 -4.55 21.77
CA SER A 159 0.16 -4.95 20.81
C SER A 159 -0.49 -6.28 21.20
N PRO A 160 -1.72 -6.58 20.73
CA PRO A 160 -2.35 -7.88 20.94
C PRO A 160 -1.51 -9.08 20.46
N LEU A 161 -0.60 -8.86 19.51
CA LEU A 161 0.28 -9.89 18.96
C LEU A 161 1.49 -10.21 19.86
N ARG A 162 1.81 -9.33 20.83
CA ARG A 162 2.93 -9.48 21.77
C ARG A 162 4.27 -9.82 21.08
N LEU A 163 4.50 -9.27 19.88
CA LEU A 163 5.66 -9.63 19.07
C LEU A 163 6.97 -9.25 19.77
N VAL A 164 7.90 -10.20 19.80
CA VAL A 164 9.29 -9.99 20.22
C VAL A 164 10.14 -10.02 18.96
N ILE A 165 10.76 -8.89 18.65
CA ILE A 165 11.59 -8.74 17.45
C ILE A 165 12.95 -9.39 17.70
N SER A 166 13.34 -10.34 16.84
CA SER A 166 14.65 -10.97 16.92
C SER A 166 15.74 -10.06 16.35
N PRO A 167 16.96 -10.05 16.90
CA PRO A 167 18.11 -9.39 16.26
C PRO A 167 18.40 -9.90 14.84
N VAL A 168 17.96 -11.12 14.50
CA VAL A 168 18.14 -11.74 13.17
C VAL A 168 17.12 -11.21 12.15
N ASP A 169 16.08 -10.49 12.58
CA ASP A 169 15.08 -9.92 11.67
C ASP A 169 15.57 -8.62 11.01
N SER A 170 16.64 -8.74 10.22
CA SER A 170 17.37 -7.65 9.58
C SER A 170 16.71 -7.04 8.33
N SER A 171 15.50 -7.49 7.97
CA SER A 171 14.75 -6.93 6.84
C SER A 171 13.26 -7.01 7.13
N ILE A 172 12.59 -5.86 7.01
CA ILE A 172 11.12 -5.77 7.18
C ILE A 172 10.41 -6.69 6.20
N ARG A 173 10.91 -6.80 4.96
CA ARG A 173 10.34 -7.67 3.92
C ARG A 173 10.38 -9.13 4.36
N SER A 174 11.57 -9.64 4.69
CA SER A 174 11.75 -11.03 5.11
C SER A 174 11.01 -11.33 6.41
N TRP A 175 11.01 -10.39 7.35
CA TRP A 175 10.23 -10.49 8.58
C TRP A 175 8.72 -10.58 8.30
N PHE A 176 8.18 -9.71 7.46
CA PHE A 176 6.77 -9.75 7.09
C PHE A 176 6.38 -11.05 6.37
N PHE A 177 7.25 -11.58 5.50
CA PHE A 177 6.97 -12.84 4.80
C PHE A 177 6.90 -14.03 5.77
N LYS A 178 7.81 -14.11 6.76
CA LYS A 178 7.73 -15.11 7.84
C LYS A 178 6.41 -15.00 8.62
N LEU A 179 5.93 -13.77 8.87
CA LEU A 179 4.64 -13.56 9.52
C LEU A 179 3.49 -13.99 8.59
N ALA A 180 3.54 -13.66 7.31
CA ALA A 180 2.51 -14.04 6.34
C ALA A 180 2.34 -15.56 6.20
N ASP A 181 3.40 -16.34 6.42
CA ASP A 181 3.34 -17.81 6.42
C ASP A 181 2.63 -18.40 7.66
N SER A 182 2.54 -17.64 8.76
CA SER A 182 2.06 -18.14 10.06
C SER A 182 0.84 -17.41 10.62
N PHE A 183 0.56 -16.19 10.16
CA PHE A 183 -0.46 -15.31 10.70
C PHE A 183 -1.70 -15.30 9.82
N ARG A 184 -2.86 -15.13 10.48
CA ARG A 184 -4.13 -14.86 9.79
C ARG A 184 -4.18 -13.41 9.30
N THR A 185 -5.10 -13.14 8.37
CA THR A 185 -5.33 -11.81 7.80
C THR A 185 -5.50 -10.73 8.87
N GLU A 186 -6.28 -10.97 9.91
CA GLU A 186 -6.55 -10.00 10.98
C GLU A 186 -5.28 -9.68 11.79
N GLN A 187 -4.39 -10.66 11.95
CA GLN A 187 -3.10 -10.44 12.62
C GLN A 187 -2.15 -9.64 11.74
N LEU A 188 -2.12 -9.91 10.43
CA LEU A 188 -1.34 -9.11 9.47
C LEU A 188 -1.86 -7.67 9.37
N GLU A 189 -3.17 -7.46 9.52
CA GLU A 189 -3.76 -6.12 9.61
C GLU A 189 -3.20 -5.33 10.80
N ILE A 190 -3.09 -5.97 11.97
CA ILE A 190 -2.47 -5.37 13.16
C ILE A 190 -1.00 -5.04 12.90
N VAL A 191 -0.26 -5.92 12.24
CA VAL A 191 1.15 -5.67 11.88
C VAL A 191 1.27 -4.40 11.04
N VAL A 192 0.51 -4.31 9.95
CA VAL A 192 0.59 -3.18 9.01
C VAL A 192 0.11 -1.87 9.65
N ALA A 193 -1.00 -1.90 10.39
CA ALA A 193 -1.54 -0.71 11.05
C ALA A 193 -0.61 -0.19 12.17
N LEU A 194 0.02 -1.10 12.92
CA LEU A 194 0.94 -0.70 13.98
C LEU A 194 2.26 -0.18 13.42
N ALA A 195 2.80 -0.79 12.36
CA ALA A 195 3.97 -0.27 11.65
C ALA A 195 3.74 1.17 11.13
N TRP A 196 2.58 1.43 10.53
CA TRP A 196 2.19 2.79 10.14
C TRP A 196 2.13 3.74 11.35
N SER A 197 1.54 3.29 12.46
CA SER A 197 1.40 4.10 13.68
C SER A 197 2.77 4.41 14.32
N ILE A 198 3.73 3.48 14.25
CA ILE A 198 5.12 3.70 14.66
C ILE A 198 5.77 4.80 13.81
N GLY A 199 5.61 4.72 12.48
CA GLY A 199 6.13 5.74 11.56
C GLY A 199 5.48 7.11 11.79
N LYS A 200 4.16 7.15 11.99
CA LYS A 200 3.43 8.38 12.33
C LYS A 200 3.94 8.99 13.64
N LEU A 201 4.10 8.18 14.67
CA LEU A 201 4.62 8.61 15.97
C LEU A 201 6.04 9.18 15.85
N ARG A 202 6.90 8.56 15.03
CA ARG A 202 8.23 9.11 14.72
C ARG A 202 8.15 10.48 14.06
N ASN A 203 7.28 10.64 13.06
CA ASN A 203 7.13 11.92 12.38
C ASN A 203 6.56 13.01 13.30
N ALA A 204 5.58 12.68 14.15
CA ALA A 204 5.04 13.61 15.14
C ALA A 204 6.13 14.06 16.14
N TRP A 205 7.01 13.16 16.56
CA TRP A 205 8.15 13.52 17.39
C TRP A 205 9.13 14.45 16.67
N LEU A 206 9.53 14.10 15.44
CA LEU A 206 10.53 14.87 14.70
C LEU A 206 10.05 16.28 14.31
N PHE A 207 8.80 16.42 13.88
CA PHE A 207 8.29 17.68 13.30
C PHE A 207 7.43 18.50 14.27
N GLN A 208 6.90 17.89 15.33
CA GLN A 208 5.96 18.54 16.25
C GLN A 208 6.37 18.37 17.73
N SER A 209 7.50 17.72 18.01
CA SER A 209 8.00 17.43 19.36
C SER A 209 6.95 16.81 20.30
N THR A 210 5.99 16.10 19.72
CA THR A 210 4.82 15.60 20.45
C THR A 210 5.10 14.19 20.97
N GLN A 211 4.85 13.98 22.26
CA GLN A 211 4.84 12.63 22.85
C GLN A 211 3.42 12.08 22.92
N GLN A 212 3.29 10.79 22.61
CA GLN A 212 2.06 10.05 22.82
C GLN A 212 2.37 8.80 23.64
N SER A 213 1.43 8.41 24.50
CA SER A 213 1.56 7.17 25.25
C SER A 213 1.49 5.98 24.30
N GLU A 214 2.31 4.97 24.56
CA GLU A 214 2.41 3.79 23.71
C GLU A 214 1.09 3.02 23.61
N LEU A 215 0.35 2.95 24.72
CA LEU A 215 -0.99 2.35 24.75
C LEU A 215 -1.98 3.11 23.88
N CYS A 216 -1.90 4.44 23.83
CA CYS A 216 -2.75 5.24 22.95
C CYS A 216 -2.44 4.95 21.48
N VAL A 217 -1.16 4.80 21.13
CA VAL A 217 -0.72 4.48 19.77
C VAL A 217 -1.21 3.09 19.35
N VAL A 218 -1.07 2.08 20.21
CA VAL A 218 -1.61 0.73 19.96
C VAL A 218 -3.13 0.79 19.79
N ARG A 219 -3.85 1.49 20.68
CA ARG A 219 -5.31 1.63 20.56
C ARG A 219 -5.72 2.31 19.26
N GLN A 220 -5.05 3.39 18.86
CA GLN A 220 -5.30 4.07 17.59
C GLN A 220 -5.10 3.14 16.39
N ALA A 221 -4.05 2.33 16.39
CA ALA A 221 -3.81 1.36 15.32
C ALA A 221 -4.97 0.36 15.20
N LEU A 222 -5.47 -0.16 16.33
CA LEU A 222 -6.61 -1.07 16.36
C LEU A 222 -7.92 -0.39 15.94
N THR A 223 -8.14 0.86 16.35
CA THR A 223 -9.31 1.64 15.93
C THR A 223 -9.31 1.85 14.41
N MET A 224 -8.16 2.13 13.78
CA MET A 224 -8.09 2.26 12.32
C MET A 224 -8.51 0.99 11.58
N ILE A 225 -8.19 -0.19 12.13
CA ILE A 225 -8.61 -1.47 11.56
C ILE A 225 -10.13 -1.60 11.66
N HIS A 226 -10.69 -1.37 12.85
CA HIS A 226 -12.12 -1.43 13.11
C HIS A 226 -12.91 -0.45 12.22
N ASP A 227 -12.44 0.79 12.09
CA ASP A 227 -13.08 1.82 11.27
C ASP A 227 -13.06 1.45 9.78
N SER A 228 -12.01 0.77 9.32
CA SER A 228 -11.89 0.31 7.93
C SER A 228 -12.86 -0.81 7.61
N GLN A 229 -13.08 -1.71 8.57
CA GLN A 229 -14.03 -2.81 8.44
C GLN A 229 -15.49 -2.31 8.46
N THR A 230 -15.80 -1.34 9.32
CA THR A 230 -17.15 -0.78 9.44
C THR A 230 -17.50 0.18 8.31
N SER A 231 -16.55 0.93 7.77
CA SER A 231 -16.78 1.82 6.62
C SER A 231 -17.13 1.05 5.33
N GLY A 232 -16.64 -0.19 5.18
CA GLY A 232 -17.00 -1.08 4.08
C GLY A 232 -18.45 -1.59 4.13
N MET A 233 -19.10 -1.56 5.29
CA MET A 233 -20.49 -2.00 5.48
C MET A 233 -21.52 -0.89 5.20
N SER A 234 -21.07 0.36 5.09
CA SER A 234 -21.95 1.54 4.88
C SER A 234 -22.20 1.88 3.41
N SER A 235 -21.72 1.06 2.48
CA SER A 235 -22.01 1.24 1.05
C SER A 235 -23.40 0.71 0.73
N GLY A 236 -24.42 1.51 1.04
CA GLY A 236 -25.80 1.24 0.60
C GLY A 236 -26.83 1.37 1.72
N THR A 237 -27.03 2.56 2.23
CA THR A 237 -28.38 2.98 2.64
C THR A 237 -28.48 4.48 2.47
N HIS A 238 -29.27 4.86 1.46
CA HIS A 238 -30.00 6.13 1.46
C HIS A 238 -30.44 6.43 2.89
N LEU A 239 -30.29 7.68 3.35
CA LEU A 239 -30.78 8.16 4.64
C LEU A 239 -32.25 7.74 4.85
N SER A 240 -32.48 6.54 5.37
CA SER A 240 -33.78 6.11 5.85
C SER A 240 -33.94 6.81 7.18
N SER A 241 -34.86 7.78 7.19
CA SER A 241 -35.38 8.50 8.34
C SER A 241 -34.78 8.05 9.67
N SER A 242 -33.91 8.89 10.22
CA SER A 242 -33.54 8.87 11.63
C SER A 242 -34.77 8.47 12.46
N GLN A 243 -34.79 7.23 12.96
CA GLN A 243 -35.63 6.93 14.09
C GLN A 243 -35.11 7.86 15.18
N VAL A 244 -35.87 8.93 15.44
CA VAL A 244 -35.61 9.82 16.56
C VAL A 244 -35.58 8.93 17.80
N GLN A 245 -34.37 8.58 18.26
CA GLN A 245 -34.19 7.87 19.52
C GLN A 245 -34.71 8.81 20.60
N LYS A 246 -35.98 8.64 20.98
CA LYS A 246 -36.56 9.32 22.12
C LYS A 246 -35.76 8.90 23.34
N TRP A 247 -35.19 9.90 24.03
CA TRP A 247 -34.43 9.69 25.24
C TRP A 247 -35.28 8.92 26.26
N SER A 248 -34.72 7.86 26.83
CA SER A 248 -35.26 7.15 27.98
C SER A 248 -34.27 7.20 29.15
N PRO A 249 -34.76 7.39 30.39
CA PRO A 249 -33.94 7.27 31.59
C PRO A 249 -33.55 5.81 31.84
N LEU A 250 -32.33 5.59 32.30
CA LEU A 250 -31.88 4.29 32.80
C LEU A 250 -32.33 4.13 34.26
N VAL A 251 -32.67 2.90 34.66
CA VAL A 251 -33.17 2.60 36.01
C VAL A 251 -32.01 2.60 37.01
N GLY A 252 -32.18 3.21 38.20
CA GLY A 252 -31.22 3.16 39.31
C GLY A 252 -30.39 4.43 39.51
N SER A 253 -29.18 4.30 40.08
CA SER A 253 -28.24 5.41 40.37
C SER A 253 -27.30 5.75 39.21
N THR A 254 -27.60 5.29 38.00
CA THR A 254 -26.75 5.45 36.82
C THR A 254 -26.92 6.82 36.17
N VAL A 255 -25.82 7.36 35.65
CA VAL A 255 -25.78 8.60 34.88
C VAL A 255 -25.62 8.25 33.40
N LYS A 256 -26.41 8.91 32.53
CA LYS A 256 -26.35 8.73 31.08
C LYS A 256 -25.62 9.91 30.43
N ILE A 257 -24.64 9.59 29.60
CA ILE A 257 -23.91 10.58 28.80
C ILE A 257 -24.34 10.40 27.35
N ASN A 258 -24.98 11.43 26.80
CA ASN A 258 -25.25 11.53 25.37
C ASN A 258 -24.16 12.41 24.76
N CYS A 259 -23.47 11.91 23.74
CA CYS A 259 -22.46 12.68 23.01
C CYS A 259 -22.80 12.73 21.52
N ASP A 260 -22.43 13.84 20.89
CA ASP A 260 -22.56 14.03 19.44
C ASP A 260 -21.33 14.78 18.92
N ALA A 261 -21.00 14.53 17.65
CA ALA A 261 -19.86 15.14 16.98
C ALA A 261 -20.27 15.65 15.60
N GLY A 262 -19.96 16.92 15.32
CA GLY A 262 -20.19 17.54 14.01
C GLY A 262 -18.88 17.96 13.36
N VAL A 263 -18.75 17.77 12.05
CA VAL A 263 -17.62 18.28 11.28
C VAL A 263 -18.10 19.47 10.44
N LEU A 264 -17.43 20.61 10.58
CA LEU A 264 -17.65 21.79 9.76
C LEU A 264 -16.48 21.93 8.78
N MET A 265 -16.61 21.29 7.62
CA MET A 265 -15.58 21.29 6.57
C MET A 265 -15.16 22.70 6.15
N ALA A 266 -16.11 23.64 6.04
CA ALA A 266 -15.84 25.03 5.65
C ALA A 266 -14.87 25.77 6.58
N ARG A 267 -14.67 25.30 7.82
CA ARG A 267 -13.75 25.91 8.79
C ARG A 267 -12.64 24.98 9.26
N ASN A 268 -12.51 23.77 8.70
CA ASN A 268 -11.57 22.77 9.19
C ASN A 268 -11.67 22.59 10.71
N CYS A 269 -12.90 22.41 11.21
CA CYS A 269 -13.17 22.26 12.64
C CYS A 269 -14.10 21.06 12.88
N CYS A 270 -13.87 20.35 13.98
CA CYS A 270 -14.86 19.43 14.54
C CYS A 270 -15.38 19.96 15.88
N GLY A 271 -16.70 19.91 16.06
CA GLY A 271 -17.36 20.20 17.33
C GLY A 271 -17.70 18.90 18.04
N LEU A 272 -17.26 18.75 19.28
CA LEU A 272 -17.64 17.67 20.17
C LEU A 272 -18.59 18.22 21.23
N SER A 273 -19.75 17.60 21.42
CA SER A 273 -20.70 17.98 22.45
C SER A 273 -21.10 16.79 23.30
N PHE A 274 -21.41 17.05 24.57
CA PHE A 274 -22.02 16.05 25.43
C PHE A 274 -23.02 16.66 26.40
N ILE A 275 -24.00 15.86 26.79
CA ILE A 275 -24.99 16.14 27.83
C ILE A 275 -25.00 14.96 28.80
N ILE A 276 -24.87 15.26 30.09
CA ILE A 276 -24.91 14.29 31.19
C ILE A 276 -26.22 14.46 31.95
N ARG A 277 -27.00 13.40 32.07
CA ARG A 277 -28.26 13.39 32.83
C ARG A 277 -28.30 12.26 33.85
N ASN A 278 -28.93 12.49 35.00
CA ASN A 278 -29.22 11.43 35.96
C ASN A 278 -30.43 10.57 35.53
N ALA A 279 -30.75 9.55 36.32
CA ALA A 279 -31.90 8.66 36.10
C ALA A 279 -33.27 9.37 36.13
N LYS A 280 -33.39 10.56 36.73
CA LYS A 280 -34.60 11.39 36.67
C LYS A 280 -34.66 12.28 35.41
N GLY A 281 -33.62 12.27 34.59
CA GLY A 281 -33.48 13.15 33.43
C GLY A 281 -32.95 14.55 33.75
N GLU A 282 -32.57 14.81 35.00
CA GLU A 282 -32.02 16.09 35.41
C GLU A 282 -30.62 16.26 34.83
N LEU A 283 -30.35 17.45 34.28
CA LEU A 283 -29.06 17.81 33.71
C LEU A 283 -28.02 17.93 34.83
N LEU A 284 -26.98 17.10 34.76
CA LEU A 284 -25.83 17.18 35.67
C LEU A 284 -24.71 18.05 35.10
N ALA A 285 -24.44 17.91 33.79
CA ALA A 285 -23.40 18.66 33.11
C ALA A 285 -23.63 18.69 31.60
N THR A 286 -23.08 19.71 30.95
CA THR A 286 -22.99 19.80 29.49
C THR A 286 -21.62 20.36 29.12
N GLY A 287 -21.13 20.01 27.94
CA GLY A 287 -19.87 20.53 27.43
C GLY A 287 -19.84 20.58 25.92
N LEU A 288 -19.11 21.56 25.41
CA LEU A 288 -18.81 21.73 23.99
C LEU A 288 -17.32 22.00 23.86
N LYS A 289 -16.66 21.35 22.89
CA LYS A 289 -15.30 21.66 22.49
C LYS A 289 -15.19 21.71 20.98
N CYS A 290 -14.69 22.82 20.46
CA CYS A 290 -14.29 22.94 19.06
C CYS A 290 -12.80 22.60 18.95
N ILE A 291 -12.46 21.72 18.03
CA ILE A 291 -11.07 21.33 17.73
C ILE A 291 -10.82 21.71 16.26
N ALA A 292 -9.88 22.63 16.05
CA ALA A 292 -9.39 22.94 14.71
C ALA A 292 -8.50 21.80 14.20
N GLY A 293 -8.67 21.41 12.94
CA GLY A 293 -7.91 20.33 12.31
C GLY A 293 -8.38 20.01 10.90
N VAL A 294 -7.50 19.38 10.11
CA VAL A 294 -7.87 18.80 8.82
C VAL A 294 -8.47 17.43 9.09
N PHE A 295 -9.79 17.31 8.89
CA PHE A 295 -10.54 16.08 9.06
C PHE A 295 -10.94 15.57 7.68
N ASP A 296 -10.11 14.70 7.11
CA ASP A 296 -10.51 13.89 5.96
C ASP A 296 -11.40 12.77 6.49
N VAL A 297 -12.70 12.90 6.24
CA VAL A 297 -13.67 11.80 6.38
C VAL A 297 -13.58 10.93 5.14
#